data_AF-H8Z731-F1
#
_entry.id   AF-H8Z731-F1
#
_cell.length_a   1.000
_cell.length_b   1.000
_cell.length_c   1.000
_cell.angle_alpha   90.00
_cell.angle_beta   90.00
_cell.angle_gamma   90.00
#
_symmetry.space_group_name_H-M   'P 1'
#
loop_
_entity.id
_entity.type
_entity.pdbx_description
1 polymer ?
#
loop_
_entity_poly.entity_id
_entity_poly.type
_entity_poly.pdbx_seq_one_letter_code
_entity_poly.pdbx_strand_id
1 'polypeptide(L)'
;MTRVSPPPARRLASAVLSALLLGAAVWLGVVLISDLRTLQEDKTALAELRDVKYGLFNAELWVEQLGDILARKIDSFEVTEESRPGLKLAVEQIIDRLLVEVDGYLQRRNHSGSNWIERVQGGLQQRVQDWLIDFDSLRARVPYYADQVLFELEQPHTKAELKGYLTRVLNQATATSLAQVDYSAFNAILMRYGCDTGVDCTEQLQARIEAGEQCSRQNALLLLGLVLALFLLNLLWTRTAGRLLPEVLGLLTGAALVLLAIGVLTPMLEIEARITELSFLLLDQPVRFTDQVLYFQSKSIMDVVVLLARTGAADMLLVAVLITLFSLVFPTLKTLASLLYYRAPVGTEGGAWRSIVRFFALRSGKWSMADVLVVAVFMAFIGFDGLIDSQLLTLAGGQTAPASLDVLTTNGTRLSIGFFMFLSFVLGSLTISTLLEADRAPSSSKLNPEPNRAPNPERTREPGA
;
A
#
# COMPACT_ATOMS: atom_id res chain seq x y z
N MET A 1 22.92 53.84 -17.01
CA MET A 1 22.67 53.41 -15.62
C MET A 1 23.85 52.57 -15.16
N THR A 2 24.72 53.17 -14.36
CA THR A 2 25.96 52.60 -13.82
C THR A 2 25.64 51.47 -12.84
N ARG A 3 26.00 50.23 -13.20
CA ARG A 3 25.92 49.07 -12.30
C ARG A 3 26.99 49.23 -11.21
N VAL A 4 26.59 49.73 -10.05
CA VAL A 4 27.44 49.80 -8.86
C VAL A 4 27.68 48.37 -8.39
N SER A 5 28.92 47.91 -8.45
CA SER A 5 29.33 46.65 -7.85
C SER A 5 29.10 46.74 -6.33
N PRO A 6 28.39 45.78 -5.70
CA PRO A 6 28.16 45.83 -4.26
C PRO A 6 29.50 45.77 -3.52
N PRO A 7 29.66 46.47 -2.38
CA PRO A 7 30.90 46.51 -1.62
C PRO A 7 31.37 45.11 -1.22
N PRO A 8 32.68 44.87 -1.13
CA PRO A 8 33.26 43.53 -0.87
C PRO A 8 32.74 42.89 0.42
N ALA A 9 32.42 43.69 1.44
CA ALA A 9 31.81 43.23 2.67
C ALA A 9 30.42 42.58 2.48
N ARG A 10 29.58 43.11 1.58
CA ARG A 10 28.25 42.53 1.29
C ARG A 10 28.37 41.20 0.53
N ARG A 11 29.39 41.05 -0.33
CA ARG A 11 29.69 39.79 -1.05
C ARG A 11 30.08 38.66 -0.11
N LEU A 12 31.00 38.96 0.81
CA LEU A 12 31.45 38.02 1.83
C LEU A 12 30.30 37.60 2.74
N ALA A 13 29.49 38.55 3.20
CA ALA A 13 28.32 38.26 4.04
C ALA A 13 27.29 37.35 3.34
N SER A 14 26.96 37.60 2.06
CA SER A 14 26.01 36.75 1.32
C SER A 14 26.55 35.35 1.04
N ALA A 15 27.86 35.22 0.80
CA ALA A 15 28.50 33.93 0.56
C ALA A 15 28.54 33.09 1.84
N VAL A 16 28.91 33.69 2.97
CA VAL A 16 28.91 33.03 4.29
C VAL A 16 27.50 32.58 4.67
N LEU A 17 26.50 33.45 4.50
CA LEU A 17 25.11 33.10 4.77
C LEU A 17 24.63 31.94 3.88
N SER A 18 24.94 31.95 2.59
CA SER A 18 24.58 30.86 1.68
C SER A 18 25.26 29.54 2.03
N ALA A 19 26.52 29.58 2.48
CA ALA A 19 27.24 28.40 2.94
C ALA A 19 26.63 27.83 4.23
N LEU A 20 26.24 28.69 5.18
CA LEU A 20 25.54 28.28 6.39
C LEU A 20 24.17 27.66 6.07
N LEU A 21 23.41 28.25 5.15
CA LEU A 21 22.13 27.70 4.68
C LEU A 21 22.31 26.33 4.03
N LEU A 22 23.33 26.14 3.20
CA LEU A 22 23.63 24.84 2.61
C LEU A 22 24.03 23.82 3.68
N GLY A 23 24.89 24.20 4.63
CA GLY A 23 25.27 23.32 5.74
C GLY A 23 24.07 22.87 6.58
N ALA A 24 23.16 23.79 6.88
CA ALA A 24 21.90 23.48 7.57
C ALA A 24 21.00 22.55 6.73
N ALA A 25 20.89 22.78 5.42
CA ALA A 25 20.12 21.92 4.52
C ALA A 25 20.70 20.50 4.40
N VAL A 26 22.04 20.36 4.38
CA VAL A 26 22.70 19.05 4.39
C VAL A 26 22.40 18.30 5.69
N TRP A 27 22.59 18.96 6.84
CA TRP A 27 22.33 18.36 8.14
C TRP A 27 20.87 17.93 8.28
N LEU A 28 19.93 18.82 7.96
CA LEU A 28 18.50 18.53 8.00
C LEU A 28 18.11 17.43 6.99
N GLY A 29 18.78 17.38 5.83
CA GLY A 29 18.59 16.33 4.85
C GLY A 29 18.99 14.95 5.35
N VAL A 30 20.11 14.83 6.07
CA VAL A 30 20.54 13.56 6.69
C VAL A 30 19.55 13.11 7.76
N VAL A 31 19.13 14.04 8.63
CA VAL A 31 18.10 13.75 9.66
C VAL A 31 16.81 13.27 9.00
N LEU A 32 16.32 14.00 7.99
CA LEU A 32 15.08 13.66 7.28
C LEU A 32 15.16 12.29 6.58
N ILE A 33 16.31 11.93 5.99
CA ILE A 33 16.48 10.59 5.40
C ILE A 33 16.38 9.51 6.47
N SER A 34 16.97 9.74 7.66
CA SER A 34 16.90 8.79 8.75
C SER A 34 15.47 8.64 9.27
N ASP A 35 14.78 9.76 9.49
CA ASP A 35 13.41 9.79 10.02
C ASP A 35 12.43 9.11 9.06
N LEU A 36 12.56 9.37 7.75
CA LEU A 36 11.71 8.76 6.74
C LEU A 36 11.94 7.25 6.59
N ARG A 37 13.17 6.77 6.81
CA ARG A 37 13.47 5.34 6.80
C ARG A 37 12.93 4.63 8.03
N THR A 38 13.09 5.22 9.23
CA THR A 38 12.48 4.65 10.44
C THR A 38 10.96 4.60 10.31
N LEU A 39 10.37 5.64 9.75
CA LEU A 39 8.93 5.72 9.50
C LEU A 39 8.45 4.69 8.46
N GLN A 40 9.24 4.44 7.42
CA GLN A 40 9.00 3.35 6.46
C GLN A 40 9.01 1.99 7.16
N GLU A 41 9.98 1.74 8.05
CA GLU A 41 10.08 0.48 8.81
C GLU A 41 8.89 0.30 9.76
N ASP A 42 8.54 1.33 10.53
CA ASP A 42 7.43 1.30 11.48
C ASP A 42 6.09 1.07 10.77
N LYS A 43 5.83 1.74 9.65
CA LYS A 43 4.64 1.48 8.83
C LYS A 43 4.61 0.06 8.26
N THR A 44 5.76 -0.46 7.82
CA THR A 44 5.84 -1.83 7.31
C THR A 44 5.54 -2.83 8.43
N ALA A 45 6.06 -2.59 9.64
CA ALA A 45 5.77 -3.42 10.80
C ALA A 45 4.29 -3.35 11.21
N LEU A 46 3.69 -2.16 11.24
CA LEU A 46 2.27 -1.99 11.54
C LEU A 46 1.38 -2.70 10.51
N ALA A 47 1.70 -2.57 9.23
CA ALA A 47 0.98 -3.24 8.16
C ALA A 47 1.07 -4.77 8.27
N GLU A 48 2.23 -5.31 8.65
CA GLU A 48 2.41 -6.74 8.90
C GLU A 48 1.57 -7.21 10.10
N LEU A 49 1.56 -6.48 11.23
CA LEU A 49 0.74 -6.83 12.39
C LEU A 49 -0.77 -6.82 12.10
N ARG A 50 -1.19 -6.00 11.13
CA ARG A 50 -2.59 -5.85 10.69
C ARG A 50 -2.90 -6.62 9.41
N ASP A 51 -1.98 -7.47 8.96
CA ASP A 51 -2.14 -8.24 7.74
C ASP A 51 -3.35 -9.16 7.87
N VAL A 52 -4.17 -9.19 6.82
CA VAL A 52 -5.38 -10.02 6.70
C VAL A 52 -5.12 -11.50 6.99
N LYS A 53 -3.88 -11.98 6.81
CA LYS A 53 -3.48 -13.36 7.13
C LYS A 53 -3.62 -13.71 8.61
N TYR A 54 -3.42 -12.74 9.49
CA TYR A 54 -3.53 -12.94 10.93
C TYR A 54 -4.96 -12.75 11.43
N GLY A 55 -5.81 -12.05 10.67
CA GLY A 55 -7.21 -11.80 10.99
C GLY A 55 -8.18 -12.62 10.15
N LEU A 56 -8.72 -12.03 9.08
CA LEU A 56 -9.80 -12.64 8.29
C LEU A 56 -9.44 -14.03 7.70
N PHE A 57 -8.19 -14.26 7.30
CA PHE A 57 -7.77 -15.55 6.74
C PHE A 57 -7.27 -16.55 7.78
N ASN A 58 -7.31 -16.17 9.06
CA ASN A 58 -6.90 -17.02 10.16
C ASN A 58 -8.08 -17.86 10.65
N ALA A 59 -8.00 -19.16 10.40
CA ALA A 59 -9.05 -20.10 10.75
C ALA A 59 -9.27 -20.25 12.27
N GLU A 60 -8.22 -20.09 13.07
CA GLU A 60 -8.30 -20.22 14.53
C GLU A 60 -9.15 -19.10 15.13
N LEU A 61 -9.00 -17.87 14.63
CA LEU A 61 -9.84 -16.73 15.03
C LEU A 61 -11.31 -16.95 14.68
N TRP A 62 -11.59 -17.56 13.52
CA TRP A 62 -12.96 -17.92 13.16
C TRP A 62 -13.55 -18.95 14.12
N VAL A 63 -12.79 -19.96 14.53
CA VAL A 63 -13.26 -20.96 15.49
C VAL A 63 -13.54 -20.33 16.85
N GLU A 64 -12.69 -19.41 17.31
CA GLU A 64 -12.89 -18.68 18.56
C GLU A 64 -14.17 -17.82 18.50
N GLN A 65 -14.30 -16.97 17.47
CA GLN A 65 -15.45 -16.08 17.33
C GLN A 65 -16.77 -16.84 17.10
N LEU A 66 -16.76 -17.84 16.20
CA LEU A 66 -17.95 -18.66 15.93
C LEU A 66 -18.31 -19.54 17.13
N GLY A 67 -17.29 -20.09 17.80
CA GLY A 67 -17.45 -20.90 19.00
C GLY A 67 -18.15 -20.12 20.11
N ASP A 68 -17.74 -18.87 20.35
CA ASP A 68 -18.36 -17.98 21.33
C ASP A 68 -19.80 -17.63 20.99
N ILE A 69 -20.08 -17.34 19.71
CA ILE A 69 -21.44 -17.02 19.26
C ILE A 69 -22.36 -18.24 19.41
N LEU A 70 -21.90 -19.42 18.96
CA LEU A 70 -22.65 -20.67 19.08
C LEU A 70 -22.87 -21.04 20.55
N ALA A 71 -21.84 -20.91 21.39
CA ALA A 71 -21.93 -21.14 22.83
C ALA A 71 -23.03 -20.28 23.46
N ARG A 72 -23.00 -18.97 23.21
CA ARG A 72 -24.04 -18.05 23.72
C ARG A 72 -25.42 -18.39 23.17
N LYS A 73 -25.55 -18.75 21.89
CA LYS A 73 -26.84 -19.10 21.29
C LYS A 73 -27.41 -20.37 21.92
N ILE A 74 -26.58 -21.40 22.13
CA ILE A 74 -26.95 -22.65 22.81
C ILE A 74 -27.38 -22.38 24.26
N ASP A 75 -26.63 -21.55 24.99
CA ASP A 75 -26.97 -21.18 26.37
C ASP A 75 -28.32 -20.45 26.42
N SER A 76 -28.56 -19.52 25.47
CA SER A 76 -29.82 -18.78 25.31
C SER A 76 -30.96 -19.56 24.68
N PHE A 77 -30.73 -20.80 24.24
CA PHE A 77 -31.75 -21.60 23.59
C PHE A 77 -32.78 -22.05 24.63
N GLU A 78 -33.98 -21.48 24.57
CA GLU A 78 -35.13 -21.83 25.37
C GLU A 78 -36.30 -22.10 24.42
N VAL A 79 -37.06 -23.18 24.64
CA VAL A 79 -38.22 -23.47 23.81
C VAL A 79 -39.36 -22.55 24.26
N THR A 80 -39.48 -21.39 23.61
CA THR A 80 -40.56 -20.44 23.90
C THR A 80 -41.93 -21.05 23.55
N GLU A 81 -42.96 -20.66 24.30
CA GLU A 81 -44.37 -21.06 24.07
C GLU A 81 -44.81 -20.87 22.59
N GLU A 82 -44.25 -19.88 21.90
CA GLU A 82 -44.55 -19.55 20.50
C GLU A 82 -43.85 -20.46 19.48
N SER A 83 -42.63 -20.96 19.78
CA SER A 83 -41.84 -21.80 18.88
C SER A 83 -42.00 -23.31 19.13
N ARG A 84 -42.48 -23.68 20.33
CA ARG A 84 -42.73 -25.06 20.79
C ARG A 84 -43.58 -25.90 19.83
N PRO A 85 -44.70 -25.40 19.27
CA PRO A 85 -45.53 -26.20 18.37
C PRO A 85 -44.83 -26.52 17.05
N GLY A 86 -44.06 -25.56 16.51
CA GLY A 86 -43.33 -25.74 15.26
C GLY A 86 -42.14 -26.69 15.39
N LEU A 87 -41.36 -26.55 16.46
CA LEU A 87 -40.24 -27.46 16.77
C LEU A 87 -40.72 -28.88 17.02
N LYS A 88 -41.81 -29.04 17.80
CA LYS A 88 -42.43 -30.33 18.05
C LYS A 88 -42.84 -31.02 16.75
N LEU A 89 -43.52 -30.29 15.86
CA LEU A 89 -43.98 -30.84 14.58
C LEU A 89 -42.81 -31.25 13.67
N ALA A 90 -41.69 -30.52 13.70
CA ALA A 90 -40.47 -30.90 12.97
C ALA A 90 -39.82 -32.18 13.54
N VAL A 91 -39.72 -32.29 14.87
CA VAL A 91 -39.19 -33.49 15.53
C VAL A 91 -40.10 -34.70 15.29
N GLU A 92 -41.42 -34.52 15.37
CA GLU A 92 -42.40 -35.55 15.06
C GLU A 92 -42.23 -36.07 13.62
N GLN A 93 -42.07 -35.17 12.64
CA GLN A 93 -41.82 -35.56 11.24
C GLN A 93 -40.50 -36.30 11.05
N ILE A 94 -39.44 -35.93 11.76
CA ILE A 94 -38.16 -36.62 11.71
C ILE A 94 -38.30 -38.03 12.27
N ILE A 95 -38.91 -38.17 13.47
CA ILE A 95 -39.13 -39.47 14.10
C ILE A 95 -40.03 -40.35 13.23
N ASP A 96 -41.09 -39.79 12.66
CA ASP A 96 -42.01 -40.53 11.79
C ASP A 96 -41.32 -41.04 10.52
N ARG A 97 -40.52 -40.20 9.85
CA ARG A 97 -39.73 -40.64 8.68
C ARG A 97 -38.73 -41.72 9.05
N LEU A 98 -38.04 -41.59 10.19
CA LEU A 98 -37.12 -42.63 10.66
C LEU A 98 -37.85 -43.94 10.94
N LEU A 99 -39.03 -43.90 11.53
CA LEU A 99 -39.85 -45.09 11.77
C LEU A 99 -40.28 -45.75 10.45
N VAL A 100 -40.69 -44.97 9.43
CA VAL A 100 -41.01 -45.49 8.09
C VAL A 100 -39.79 -46.14 7.43
N GLU A 101 -38.63 -45.49 7.49
CA GLU A 101 -37.39 -45.98 6.89
C GLU A 101 -36.91 -47.28 7.55
N VAL A 102 -36.98 -47.35 8.89
CA VAL A 102 -36.61 -48.52 9.69
C VAL A 102 -37.57 -49.69 9.43
N ASP A 103 -38.89 -49.44 9.42
CA ASP A 103 -39.90 -50.46 9.08
C ASP A 103 -39.66 -51.00 7.65
N GLY A 104 -39.49 -50.10 6.68
CA GLY A 104 -39.20 -50.48 5.29
C GLY A 104 -37.86 -51.19 5.10
N TYR A 105 -36.86 -50.94 5.95
CA TYR A 105 -35.58 -51.66 5.95
C TYR A 105 -35.74 -53.08 6.52
N LEU A 106 -36.46 -53.24 7.64
CA LEU A 106 -36.70 -54.53 8.27
C LEU A 106 -37.57 -55.45 7.40
N GLN A 107 -38.61 -54.91 6.77
CA GLN A 107 -39.45 -55.66 5.82
C GLN A 107 -38.63 -56.15 4.62
N ARG A 108 -37.79 -55.28 4.03
CA ARG A 108 -36.91 -55.66 2.90
C ARG A 108 -35.90 -56.76 3.27
N ARG A 109 -35.35 -56.71 4.48
CA ARG A 109 -34.42 -57.74 4.98
C ARG A 109 -35.10 -59.10 5.15
N ASN A 110 -36.35 -59.12 5.63
CA ASN A 110 -37.14 -60.35 5.78
C ASN A 110 -37.47 -61.03 4.43
N HIS A 111 -37.57 -60.27 3.34
CA HIS A 111 -37.89 -60.82 2.02
C HIS A 111 -36.67 -61.30 1.20
N SER A 112 -35.43 -61.13 1.69
CA SER A 112 -34.20 -61.51 0.97
C SER A 112 -33.56 -62.85 1.39
N GLY A 113 -34.22 -63.65 2.26
CA GLY A 113 -33.74 -64.96 2.69
C GLY A 113 -34.21 -66.11 1.79
N SER A 114 -33.33 -66.62 0.92
CA SER A 114 -33.67 -67.62 -0.10
C SER A 114 -33.57 -69.09 0.36
N ASN A 115 -34.02 -69.44 1.57
CA ASN A 115 -34.07 -70.85 2.01
C ASN A 115 -35.40 -71.21 2.69
N TRP A 116 -36.02 -72.28 2.21
CA TRP A 116 -37.40 -72.69 2.54
C TRP A 116 -37.57 -73.29 3.95
N ILE A 117 -36.47 -73.65 4.62
CA ILE A 117 -36.47 -74.30 5.94
C ILE A 117 -36.62 -73.28 7.09
N GLU A 118 -36.21 -72.02 6.91
CA GLU A 118 -36.44 -70.94 7.90
C GLU A 118 -37.87 -70.40 7.87
N ARG A 119 -38.63 -70.61 6.78
CA ARG A 119 -40.01 -70.08 6.65
C ARG A 119 -41.00 -70.68 7.63
N VAL A 120 -40.73 -71.88 8.16
CA VAL A 120 -41.59 -72.55 9.15
C VAL A 120 -41.21 -72.15 10.58
N GLN A 121 -39.97 -71.72 10.83
CA GLN A 121 -39.55 -71.12 12.12
C GLN A 121 -39.84 -69.60 12.16
N GLY A 122 -39.88 -68.94 11.00
CA GLY A 122 -40.18 -67.53 10.82
C GLY A 122 -41.64 -67.13 11.06
N GLY A 123 -42.61 -68.05 10.90
CA GLY A 123 -44.02 -67.76 11.21
C GLY A 123 -44.33 -67.59 12.70
N LEU A 124 -43.51 -68.20 13.57
CA LEU A 124 -43.54 -67.99 15.03
C LEU A 124 -42.73 -66.75 15.42
N GLN A 125 -41.63 -66.47 14.74
CA GLN A 125 -40.82 -65.27 14.95
C GLN A 125 -41.51 -63.97 14.47
N GLN A 126 -42.28 -64.00 13.37
CA GLN A 126 -43.05 -62.85 12.88
C GLN A 126 -44.19 -62.46 13.83
N ARG A 127 -44.92 -63.41 14.40
CA ARG A 127 -45.92 -63.11 15.45
C ARG A 127 -45.27 -62.65 16.76
N VAL A 128 -44.06 -63.10 17.06
CA VAL A 128 -43.30 -62.62 18.23
C VAL A 128 -42.74 -61.22 17.99
N GLN A 129 -42.39 -60.84 16.74
CA GLN A 129 -41.96 -59.48 16.38
C GLN A 129 -43.11 -58.48 16.29
N ASP A 130 -44.23 -58.83 15.65
CA ASP A 130 -45.45 -57.99 15.62
C ASP A 130 -46.04 -57.78 17.02
N TRP A 131 -45.81 -58.72 17.95
CA TRP A 131 -46.17 -58.56 19.36
C TRP A 131 -45.11 -57.80 20.17
N LEU A 132 -43.83 -57.80 19.77
CA LEU A 132 -42.76 -57.08 20.46
C LEU A 132 -42.60 -55.62 20.03
N ILE A 133 -42.84 -55.27 18.75
CA ILE A 133 -42.62 -53.93 18.18
C ILE A 133 -43.70 -53.64 17.13
N ASP A 134 -44.87 -53.18 17.59
CA ASP A 134 -45.91 -52.63 16.72
C ASP A 134 -45.55 -51.17 16.36
N PHE A 135 -45.08 -50.97 15.13
CA PHE A 135 -44.67 -49.66 14.61
C PHE A 135 -45.82 -48.65 14.53
N ASP A 136 -47.07 -49.09 14.36
CA ASP A 136 -48.23 -48.21 14.41
C ASP A 136 -48.49 -47.73 15.86
N SER A 137 -48.28 -48.62 16.84
CA SER A 137 -48.34 -48.25 18.27
C SER A 137 -47.20 -47.33 18.73
N LEU A 138 -46.06 -47.39 18.05
CA LEU A 138 -44.90 -46.49 18.25
C LEU A 138 -45.13 -45.13 17.60
N ARG A 139 -45.67 -45.12 16.37
CA ARG A 139 -46.08 -43.91 15.64
C ARG A 139 -47.11 -43.12 16.44
N ALA A 140 -48.08 -43.79 17.06
CA ALA A 140 -49.07 -43.15 17.94
C ALA A 140 -48.45 -42.43 19.16
N ARG A 141 -47.22 -42.78 19.57
CA ARG A 141 -46.51 -42.18 20.70
C ARG A 141 -45.44 -41.15 20.29
N VAL A 142 -45.26 -40.91 19.00
CA VAL A 142 -44.30 -39.92 18.46
C VAL A 142 -44.47 -38.52 19.07
N PRO A 143 -45.70 -37.99 19.30
CA PRO A 143 -45.87 -36.69 19.95
C PRO A 143 -45.31 -36.63 21.37
N TYR A 144 -45.41 -37.73 22.12
CA TYR A 144 -44.85 -37.84 23.46
C TYR A 144 -43.32 -37.91 23.44
N TYR A 145 -42.74 -38.67 22.50
CA TYR A 145 -41.29 -38.73 22.34
C TYR A 145 -40.70 -37.40 21.86
N ALA A 146 -41.40 -36.67 20.99
CA ALA A 146 -41.00 -35.33 20.57
C ALA A 146 -40.98 -34.34 21.75
N ASP A 147 -41.96 -34.41 22.65
CA ASP A 147 -41.97 -33.63 23.89
C ASP A 147 -40.80 -33.99 24.82
N GLN A 148 -40.47 -35.29 24.96
CA GLN A 148 -39.33 -35.74 25.78
C GLN A 148 -37.99 -35.30 25.17
N VAL A 149 -37.83 -35.37 23.86
CA VAL A 149 -36.62 -34.87 23.16
C VAL A 149 -36.47 -33.37 23.36
N LEU A 150 -37.56 -32.60 23.23
CA LEU A 150 -37.54 -31.16 23.47
C LEU A 150 -37.17 -30.83 24.92
N PHE A 151 -37.74 -31.56 25.88
CA PHE A 151 -37.41 -31.39 27.30
C PHE A 151 -35.96 -31.74 27.62
N GLU A 152 -35.42 -32.79 27.01
CA GLU A 152 -34.03 -33.20 27.20
C GLU A 152 -33.05 -32.19 26.58
N LEU A 153 -33.42 -31.56 25.45
CA LEU A 153 -32.62 -30.50 24.81
C LEU A 153 -32.54 -29.22 25.66
N GLU A 154 -33.50 -28.98 26.56
CA GLU A 154 -33.47 -27.86 27.50
C GLU A 154 -32.57 -28.11 28.71
N GLN A 155 -32.24 -29.37 29.00
CA GLN A 155 -31.45 -29.72 30.18
C GLN A 155 -30.02 -29.16 30.10
N PRO A 156 -29.48 -28.62 31.21
CA PRO A 156 -28.15 -28.01 31.22
C PRO A 156 -27.04 -29.00 30.85
N HIS A 157 -27.23 -30.29 31.17
CA HIS A 157 -26.29 -31.35 30.78
C HIS A 157 -26.24 -31.55 29.25
N THR A 158 -27.38 -31.66 28.59
CA THR A 158 -27.49 -31.83 27.13
C THR A 158 -26.94 -30.62 26.38
N LYS A 159 -27.22 -29.41 26.88
CA LYS A 159 -26.63 -28.16 26.34
C LYS A 159 -25.09 -28.18 26.43
N ALA A 160 -24.54 -28.63 27.56
CA ALA A 160 -23.08 -28.73 27.75
C ALA A 160 -22.45 -29.78 26.81
N GLU A 161 -23.09 -30.94 26.63
CA GLU A 161 -22.61 -31.96 25.68
C GLU A 161 -22.68 -31.48 24.24
N LEU A 162 -23.77 -30.82 23.84
CA LEU A 162 -23.94 -30.22 22.51
C LEU A 162 -22.86 -29.18 22.23
N LYS A 163 -22.59 -28.28 23.19
CA LYS A 163 -21.51 -27.28 23.10
C LYS A 163 -20.16 -27.98 22.89
N GLY A 164 -19.83 -28.95 23.73
CA GLY A 164 -18.57 -29.69 23.62
C GLY A 164 -18.43 -30.50 22.33
N TYR A 165 -19.53 -31.02 21.77
CA TYR A 165 -19.53 -31.68 20.47
C TYR A 165 -19.31 -30.70 19.33
N LEU A 166 -20.04 -29.58 19.29
CA LEU A 166 -19.92 -28.57 18.25
C LEU A 166 -18.53 -27.91 18.22
N THR A 167 -17.97 -27.58 19.38
CA THR A 167 -16.59 -27.06 19.46
C THR A 167 -15.57 -28.05 18.91
N ARG A 168 -15.72 -29.35 19.19
CA ARG A 168 -14.83 -30.39 18.62
C ARG A 168 -14.96 -30.49 17.11
N VAL A 169 -16.18 -30.46 16.58
CA VAL A 169 -16.43 -30.48 15.14
C VAL A 169 -15.81 -29.27 14.45
N LEU A 170 -15.96 -28.07 15.03
CA LEU A 170 -15.33 -26.83 14.53
C LEU A 170 -13.80 -26.95 14.52
N ASN A 171 -13.21 -27.37 15.65
CA ASN A 171 -11.76 -27.57 15.76
C ASN A 171 -11.23 -28.58 14.74
N GLN A 172 -11.95 -29.69 14.55
CA GLN A 172 -11.55 -30.73 13.61
C GLN A 172 -11.65 -30.27 12.16
N ALA A 173 -12.72 -29.55 11.80
CA ALA A 173 -12.90 -28.98 10.47
C ALA A 173 -11.78 -27.98 10.11
N THR A 174 -11.39 -27.14 11.07
CA THR A 174 -10.29 -26.19 10.88
C THR A 174 -8.94 -26.89 10.75
N ALA A 175 -8.64 -27.87 11.62
CA ALA A 175 -7.37 -28.58 11.62
C ALA A 175 -7.11 -29.43 10.37
N THR A 176 -8.16 -29.88 9.68
CA THR A 176 -8.02 -30.70 8.45
C THR A 176 -8.07 -29.90 7.17
N SER A 177 -8.63 -28.68 7.18
CA SER A 177 -8.97 -27.95 5.96
C SER A 177 -8.21 -26.64 5.75
N LEU A 178 -7.54 -26.09 6.77
CA LEU A 178 -6.91 -24.77 6.70
C LEU A 178 -5.44 -24.84 7.11
N ALA A 179 -4.57 -24.24 6.29
CA ALA A 179 -3.14 -24.17 6.55
C ALA A 179 -2.89 -23.35 7.83
N GLN A 180 -2.00 -23.84 8.70
CA GLN A 180 -1.58 -23.08 9.87
C GLN A 180 -0.92 -21.77 9.44
N VAL A 181 -1.34 -20.67 10.07
CA VAL A 181 -0.76 -19.35 9.83
C VAL A 181 0.63 -19.30 10.49
N ASP A 182 1.64 -18.88 9.73
CA ASP A 182 2.98 -18.66 10.27
C ASP A 182 3.06 -17.30 10.97
N TYR A 183 3.23 -17.31 12.29
CA TYR A 183 3.41 -16.11 13.12
C TYR A 183 4.88 -15.72 13.31
N SER A 184 5.83 -16.31 12.59
CA SER A 184 7.26 -16.01 12.73
C SER A 184 7.57 -14.52 12.54
N ALA A 185 7.00 -13.90 11.51
CA ALA A 185 7.15 -12.47 11.23
C ALA A 185 6.45 -11.60 12.28
N PHE A 186 5.22 -11.96 12.66
CA PHE A 186 4.46 -11.29 13.72
C PHE A 186 5.23 -11.25 15.05
N ASN A 187 5.72 -12.41 15.50
CA ASN A 187 6.46 -12.55 16.75
C ASN A 187 7.83 -11.87 16.69
N ALA A 188 8.49 -11.87 15.53
CA ALA A 188 9.74 -11.13 15.34
C ALA A 188 9.53 -9.62 15.53
N ILE A 189 8.39 -9.07 15.09
CA ILE A 189 8.04 -7.66 15.32
C ILE A 189 7.78 -7.41 16.80
N LEU A 190 6.98 -8.23 17.46
CA LEU A 190 6.72 -8.10 18.91
C LEU A 190 8.03 -8.08 19.72
N MET A 191 8.95 -9.01 19.43
CA MET A 191 10.26 -9.04 20.09
C MET A 191 11.12 -7.82 19.76
N ARG A 192 11.10 -7.33 18.52
CA ARG A 192 11.88 -6.16 18.09
C ARG A 192 11.44 -4.88 18.81
N TYR A 193 10.14 -4.71 19.01
CA TYR A 193 9.57 -3.52 19.65
C TYR A 193 9.34 -3.70 21.16
N GLY A 194 9.49 -4.92 21.69
CA GLY A 194 9.38 -5.23 23.13
C GLY A 194 7.94 -5.18 23.62
N CYS A 195 6.99 -5.64 22.81
CA CYS A 195 5.56 -5.62 23.12
C CYS A 195 5.06 -7.00 23.55
N ASP A 196 4.18 -7.04 24.53
CA ASP A 196 3.61 -8.28 25.06
C ASP A 196 2.45 -8.80 24.19
N THR A 197 1.66 -7.90 23.62
CA THR A 197 0.50 -8.24 22.77
C THR A 197 0.52 -7.53 21.43
N GLY A 198 -0.16 -8.11 20.44
CA GLY A 198 -0.37 -7.48 19.14
C GLY A 198 -1.10 -6.14 19.24
N VAL A 199 -2.10 -6.04 20.12
CA VAL A 199 -2.89 -4.80 20.31
C VAL A 199 -2.00 -3.68 20.84
N ASP A 200 -1.25 -3.95 21.92
CA ASP A 200 -0.34 -2.95 22.51
C ASP A 200 0.73 -2.50 21.51
N CYS A 201 1.25 -3.45 20.72
CA CYS A 201 2.24 -3.15 19.69
C CYS A 201 1.68 -2.24 18.59
N THR A 202 0.45 -2.52 18.13
CA THR A 202 -0.20 -1.69 17.10
C THR A 202 -0.48 -0.28 17.58
N GLU A 203 -0.94 -0.09 18.82
CA GLU A 203 -1.19 1.24 19.40
C GLU A 203 0.11 2.03 19.55
N GLN A 204 1.17 1.38 20.07
CA GLN A 204 2.47 2.01 20.21
C GLN A 204 3.07 2.42 18.85
N LEU A 205 2.98 1.55 17.84
CA LEU A 205 3.47 1.84 16.49
C LEU A 205 2.67 2.97 15.84
N GLN A 206 1.34 2.99 15.98
CA GLN A 206 0.50 4.09 15.48
C GLN A 206 0.92 5.43 16.08
N ALA A 207 1.07 5.51 17.39
CA ALA A 207 1.49 6.75 18.06
C ALA A 207 2.88 7.22 17.58
N ARG A 208 3.81 6.29 17.36
CA ARG A 208 5.14 6.59 16.80
C ARG A 208 5.05 7.11 15.36
N ILE A 209 4.23 6.48 14.52
CA ILE A 209 4.05 6.87 13.12
C ILE A 209 3.43 8.26 13.04
N GLU A 210 2.38 8.54 13.79
CA GLU A 210 1.71 9.86 13.79
C GLU A 210 2.67 10.99 14.21
N ALA A 211 3.43 10.77 15.30
CA ALA A 211 4.44 11.73 15.75
C ALA A 211 5.57 11.89 14.72
N GLY A 212 6.04 10.79 14.13
CA GLY A 212 7.08 10.77 13.12
C GLY A 212 6.67 11.45 11.81
N GLU A 213 5.43 11.26 11.36
CA GLU A 213 4.90 11.89 10.14
C GLU A 213 4.83 13.41 10.31
N GLN A 214 4.34 13.88 11.45
CA GLN A 214 4.24 15.31 11.72
C GLN A 214 5.62 15.98 11.78
N CYS A 215 6.59 15.35 12.48
CA CYS A 215 7.95 15.85 12.56
C CYS A 215 8.64 15.85 11.18
N SER A 216 8.56 14.74 10.45
CA SER A 216 9.14 14.58 9.11
C SER A 216 8.56 15.58 8.12
N ARG A 217 7.25 15.84 8.18
CA ARG A 217 6.58 16.83 7.32
C ARG A 217 7.07 18.25 7.61
N GLN A 218 7.22 18.61 8.89
CA GLN A 218 7.76 19.92 9.27
C GLN A 218 9.22 20.05 8.81
N ASN A 219 10.06 19.04 9.04
CA ASN A 219 11.46 19.02 8.61
C ASN A 219 11.57 19.12 7.07
N ALA A 220 10.70 18.42 6.34
CA ALA A 220 10.64 18.50 4.88
C ALA A 220 10.27 19.92 4.39
N LEU A 221 9.26 20.55 4.99
CA LEU A 221 8.87 21.92 4.65
C LEU A 221 9.97 22.94 4.98
N LEU A 222 10.62 22.79 6.14
CA LEU A 222 11.76 23.62 6.52
C LEU A 222 12.92 23.45 5.54
N LEU A 223 13.24 22.23 5.12
CA LEU A 223 14.28 21.96 4.15
C LEU A 223 13.97 22.62 2.79
N LEU A 224 12.74 22.45 2.28
CA LEU A 224 12.31 23.09 1.05
C LEU A 224 12.37 24.62 1.17
N GLY A 225 11.95 25.18 2.31
CA GLY A 225 12.05 26.60 2.61
C GLY A 225 13.49 27.11 2.61
N LEU A 226 14.41 26.38 3.24
CA LEU A 226 15.85 26.71 3.27
C LEU A 226 16.47 26.66 1.88
N VAL A 227 16.19 25.62 1.10
CA VAL A 227 16.68 25.49 -0.28
C VAL A 227 16.09 26.60 -1.16
N LEU A 228 14.80 26.88 -1.06
CA LEU A 228 14.16 27.96 -1.81
C LEU A 228 14.76 29.32 -1.45
N ALA A 229 14.96 29.60 -0.16
CA ALA A 229 15.62 30.82 0.31
C ALA A 229 17.04 30.94 -0.24
N LEU A 230 17.81 29.84 -0.26
CA LEU A 230 19.14 29.78 -0.85
C LEU A 230 19.08 30.10 -2.35
N PHE A 231 18.15 29.50 -3.11
CA PHE A 231 17.97 29.78 -4.54
C PHE A 231 17.59 31.24 -4.79
N LEU A 232 16.63 31.80 -4.05
CA LEU A 232 16.17 33.18 -4.20
C LEU A 232 17.27 34.19 -3.85
N LEU A 233 17.98 33.99 -2.74
CA LEU A 233 19.06 34.87 -2.30
C LEU A 233 20.17 34.93 -3.37
N ASN A 234 20.55 33.78 -3.92
CA ASN A 234 21.57 33.69 -4.96
C ASN A 234 21.07 34.24 -6.31
N LEU A 235 19.78 34.12 -6.63
CA LEU A 235 19.19 34.69 -7.84
C LEU A 235 19.10 36.23 -7.78
N LEU A 236 18.68 36.79 -6.64
CA LEU A 236 18.66 38.24 -6.40
C LEU A 236 20.07 38.83 -6.46
N TRP A 237 21.04 38.11 -5.90
CA TRP A 237 22.44 38.50 -5.93
C TRP A 237 23.01 38.50 -7.36
N THR A 238 22.76 37.46 -8.15
CA THR A 238 23.27 37.37 -9.53
C THR A 238 22.68 38.46 -10.43
N ARG A 239 21.40 38.84 -10.23
CA ARG A 239 20.79 39.97 -10.96
C ARG A 239 21.41 41.33 -10.62
N THR A 240 21.80 41.55 -9.36
CA THR A 240 22.44 42.81 -8.94
C THR A 240 23.92 42.86 -9.32
N ALA A 241 24.66 41.74 -9.22
CA ALA A 241 26.07 41.65 -9.60
C ALA A 241 26.30 41.59 -11.12
N GLY A 242 25.29 41.16 -11.89
CA GLY A 242 25.33 41.11 -13.35
C GLY A 242 26.21 40.02 -13.95
N ARG A 243 26.67 39.06 -13.14
CA ARG A 243 27.45 37.87 -13.56
C ARG A 243 27.21 36.74 -12.57
N LEU A 244 27.11 35.51 -13.06
CA LEU A 244 27.13 34.32 -12.19
C LEU A 244 28.55 34.07 -11.69
N LEU A 245 28.72 33.83 -10.39
CA LEU A 245 30.02 33.48 -9.80
C LEU A 245 30.15 31.95 -9.68
N PRO A 246 31.37 31.38 -9.78
CA PRO A 246 31.59 29.94 -9.64
C PRO A 246 31.18 29.40 -8.26
N GLU A 247 31.33 30.22 -7.21
CA GLU A 247 30.96 29.87 -5.84
C GLU A 247 29.44 29.71 -5.69
N VAL A 248 28.67 30.66 -6.26
CA VAL A 248 27.20 30.62 -6.26
C VAL A 248 26.70 29.38 -6.98
N LEU A 249 27.27 29.07 -8.16
CA LEU A 249 26.88 27.86 -8.89
C LEU A 249 27.20 26.59 -8.08
N GLY A 250 28.35 26.54 -7.42
CA GLY A 250 28.72 25.42 -6.55
C GLY A 250 27.73 25.20 -5.40
N LEU A 251 27.27 26.28 -4.77
CA LEU A 251 26.27 26.22 -3.69
C LEU A 251 24.91 25.73 -4.21
N LEU A 252 24.45 26.22 -5.36
CA LEU A 252 23.19 25.78 -5.99
C LEU A 252 23.25 24.31 -6.43
N THR A 253 24.37 23.88 -7.03
CA THR A 253 24.60 22.47 -7.38
C THR A 253 24.61 21.59 -6.12
N GLY A 254 25.27 22.04 -5.04
CA GLY A 254 25.25 21.32 -3.77
C GLY A 254 23.84 21.14 -3.21
N ALA A 255 23.03 22.21 -3.19
CA ALA A 255 21.63 22.13 -2.76
C ALA A 255 20.79 21.19 -3.63
N ALA A 256 20.99 21.19 -4.96
CA ALA A 256 20.32 20.26 -5.86
C ALA A 256 20.72 18.80 -5.59
N LEU A 257 22.01 18.52 -5.33
CA LEU A 257 22.47 17.18 -5.00
C LEU A 257 21.90 16.67 -3.66
N VAL A 258 21.71 17.55 -2.67
CA VAL A 258 21.03 17.21 -1.42
C VAL A 258 19.59 16.78 -1.68
N LEU A 259 18.83 17.57 -2.46
CA LEU A 259 17.45 17.22 -2.82
C LEU A 259 17.37 15.90 -3.61
N LEU A 260 18.31 15.65 -4.53
CA LEU A 260 18.38 14.40 -5.28
C LEU A 260 18.64 13.20 -4.35
N ALA A 261 19.60 13.34 -3.43
CA ALA A 261 19.93 12.29 -2.48
C ALA A 261 18.73 11.94 -1.60
N ILE A 262 18.03 12.95 -1.06
CA ILE A 262 16.83 12.72 -0.26
C ILE A 262 15.75 12.05 -1.11
N GLY A 263 15.47 12.59 -2.30
CA GLY A 263 14.39 12.07 -3.16
C GLY A 263 14.59 10.62 -3.60
N VAL A 264 15.83 10.20 -3.86
CA VAL A 264 16.13 8.83 -4.33
C VAL A 264 16.25 7.81 -3.18
N LEU A 265 16.72 8.24 -2.01
CA LEU A 265 17.00 7.35 -0.86
C LEU A 265 15.82 7.17 0.11
N THR A 266 14.77 7.97 -0.05
CA THR A 266 13.56 7.93 0.77
C THR A 266 12.38 7.42 -0.05
N PRO A 267 11.32 6.88 0.60
CA PRO A 267 10.14 6.40 -0.13
C PRO A 267 9.59 7.44 -1.10
N MET A 268 9.19 6.96 -2.29
CA MET A 268 8.53 7.80 -3.30
C MET A 268 7.03 7.54 -3.40
N LEU A 269 6.62 6.28 -3.31
CA LEU A 269 5.24 5.84 -3.43
C LEU A 269 4.92 4.90 -2.27
N GLU A 270 3.82 5.17 -1.59
CA GLU A 270 3.19 4.25 -0.63
C GLU A 270 1.92 3.70 -1.28
N ILE A 271 1.80 2.38 -1.31
CA ILE A 271 0.63 1.66 -1.82
C ILE A 271 0.03 0.93 -0.64
N GLU A 272 -1.23 1.20 -0.33
CA GLU A 272 -1.96 0.54 0.75
C GLU A 272 -3.37 0.19 0.29
N ALA A 273 -3.74 -1.08 0.44
CA ALA A 273 -5.10 -1.57 0.24
C ALA A 273 -5.57 -2.25 1.53
N ARG A 274 -6.74 -1.87 2.03
CA ARG A 274 -7.25 -2.41 3.31
C ARG A 274 -8.77 -2.57 3.32
N ILE A 275 -9.22 -3.50 4.15
CA ILE A 275 -10.62 -3.64 4.57
C ILE A 275 -10.72 -2.93 5.92
N THR A 276 -11.35 -1.76 5.91
CA THR A 276 -11.56 -0.93 7.10
C THR A 276 -12.51 -1.61 8.07
N GLU A 277 -13.61 -2.16 7.55
CA GLU A 277 -14.57 -2.92 8.35
C GLU A 277 -15.21 -3.99 7.48
N LEU A 278 -15.27 -5.22 7.98
CA LEU A 278 -16.14 -6.28 7.47
C LEU A 278 -17.06 -6.65 8.62
N SER A 279 -18.36 -6.45 8.42
CA SER A 279 -19.36 -6.80 9.41
C SER A 279 -20.52 -7.58 8.80
N PHE A 280 -21.00 -8.58 9.53
CA PHE A 280 -22.21 -9.29 9.18
C PHE A 280 -22.90 -9.83 10.43
N LEU A 281 -24.18 -10.17 10.29
CA LEU A 281 -24.96 -10.78 11.36
C LEU A 281 -24.93 -12.30 11.22
N LEU A 282 -24.54 -12.99 12.28
CA LEU A 282 -24.65 -14.43 12.42
C LEU A 282 -25.47 -14.74 13.68
N LEU A 283 -26.61 -15.41 13.51
CA LEU A 283 -27.52 -15.75 14.63
C LEU A 283 -27.94 -14.51 15.46
N ASP A 284 -28.16 -13.37 14.78
CA ASP A 284 -28.44 -12.05 15.34
C ASP A 284 -27.30 -11.42 16.17
N GLN A 285 -26.09 -11.99 16.10
CA GLN A 285 -24.88 -11.40 16.68
C GLN A 285 -23.99 -10.81 15.58
N PRO A 286 -23.48 -9.58 15.75
CA PRO A 286 -22.57 -8.98 14.79
C PRO A 286 -21.18 -9.61 14.92
N VAL A 287 -20.69 -10.17 13.82
CA VAL A 287 -19.27 -10.52 13.63
C VAL A 287 -18.60 -9.34 12.94
N ARG A 288 -17.47 -8.87 13.49
CA ARG A 288 -16.75 -7.70 12.95
C ARG A 288 -15.26 -7.98 12.86
N PHE A 289 -14.69 -7.73 11.69
CA PHE A 289 -13.26 -7.65 11.45
C PHE A 289 -12.94 -6.22 11.05
N THR A 290 -12.15 -5.53 11.86
CA THR A 290 -11.73 -4.15 11.59
C THR A 290 -10.27 -4.12 11.19
N ASP A 291 -9.93 -3.12 10.39
CA ASP A 291 -8.55 -2.69 10.21
C ASP A 291 -7.61 -3.74 9.57
N GLN A 292 -8.08 -4.45 8.55
CA GLN A 292 -7.36 -5.55 7.91
C GLN A 292 -6.59 -5.05 6.67
N VAL A 293 -5.27 -5.11 6.71
CA VAL A 293 -4.40 -4.72 5.60
C VAL A 293 -4.28 -5.88 4.61
N LEU A 294 -4.65 -5.63 3.35
CA LEU A 294 -4.55 -6.61 2.26
C LEU A 294 -3.18 -6.54 1.57
N TYR A 295 -2.69 -5.33 1.39
CA TYR A 295 -1.42 -5.09 0.70
C TYR A 295 -0.82 -3.77 1.15
N PHE A 296 0.45 -3.79 1.52
CA PHE A 296 1.21 -2.59 1.85
C PHE A 296 2.62 -2.65 1.25
N GLN A 297 3.02 -1.59 0.56
CA GLN A 297 4.39 -1.37 0.13
C GLN A 297 4.75 0.10 0.19
N SER A 298 5.88 0.41 0.80
CA SER A 298 6.52 1.73 0.78
C SER A 298 7.97 1.55 0.35
N LYS A 299 8.34 2.11 -0.80
CA LYS A 299 9.67 1.88 -1.42
C LYS A 299 10.24 3.15 -2.03
N SER A 300 11.56 3.31 -1.91
CA SER A 300 12.36 4.28 -2.65
C SER A 300 12.82 3.72 -4.00
N ILE A 301 13.33 4.58 -4.89
CA ILE A 301 13.97 4.11 -6.14
C ILE A 301 15.14 3.18 -5.80
N MET A 302 15.93 3.53 -4.78
CA MET A 302 17.05 2.70 -4.35
C MET A 302 16.59 1.32 -3.87
N ASP A 303 15.51 1.25 -3.10
CA ASP A 303 14.96 -0.02 -2.62
C ASP A 303 14.49 -0.90 -3.78
N VAL A 304 13.83 -0.31 -4.78
CA VAL A 304 13.39 -1.03 -5.98
C VAL A 304 14.58 -1.56 -6.76
N VAL A 305 15.63 -0.76 -6.95
CA VAL A 305 16.86 -1.20 -7.62
C VAL A 305 17.52 -2.35 -6.86
N VAL A 306 17.66 -2.23 -5.54
CA VAL A 306 18.26 -3.27 -4.69
C VAL A 306 17.42 -4.55 -4.73
N LEU A 307 16.09 -4.42 -4.68
CA LEU A 307 15.18 -5.55 -4.74
C LEU A 307 15.32 -6.30 -6.08
N LEU A 308 15.25 -5.59 -7.20
CA LEU A 308 15.39 -6.18 -8.55
C LEU A 308 16.76 -6.82 -8.76
N ALA A 309 17.83 -6.20 -8.26
CA ALA A 309 19.18 -6.75 -8.34
C ALA A 309 19.34 -8.02 -7.50
N ARG A 310 18.68 -8.10 -6.32
CA ARG A 310 18.72 -9.29 -5.45
C ARG A 310 17.95 -10.48 -6.03
N THR A 311 16.89 -10.25 -6.81
CA THR A 311 16.13 -11.34 -7.44
C THR A 311 16.97 -12.15 -8.43
N GLY A 312 18.02 -11.57 -9.01
CA GLY A 312 19.03 -12.29 -9.79
C GLY A 312 18.60 -12.74 -11.20
N ALA A 313 17.34 -12.52 -11.60
CA ALA A 313 16.89 -12.76 -12.97
C ALA A 313 17.52 -11.73 -13.94
N ALA A 314 17.96 -12.19 -15.12
CA ALA A 314 18.68 -11.35 -16.08
C ALA A 314 17.87 -10.13 -16.55
N ASP A 315 16.57 -10.33 -16.75
CA ASP A 315 15.59 -9.33 -17.16
C ASP A 315 15.35 -8.29 -16.05
N MET A 316 15.25 -8.74 -14.79
CA MET A 316 15.15 -7.82 -13.65
C MET A 316 16.44 -7.04 -13.41
N LEU A 317 17.60 -7.67 -13.61
CA LEU A 317 18.90 -7.00 -13.52
C LEU A 317 19.04 -5.91 -14.59
N LEU A 318 18.62 -6.18 -15.83
CA LEU A 318 18.60 -5.18 -16.90
C LEU A 318 17.74 -3.97 -16.51
N VAL A 319 16.54 -4.21 -15.97
CA VAL A 319 15.64 -3.14 -15.50
C VAL A 319 16.28 -2.36 -14.35
N ALA A 320 16.92 -3.03 -13.39
CA ALA A 320 17.63 -2.39 -12.28
C ALA A 320 18.77 -1.47 -12.76
N VAL A 321 19.57 -1.94 -13.72
CA VAL A 321 20.63 -1.13 -14.36
C VAL A 321 20.02 0.07 -15.07
N LEU A 322 18.93 -0.11 -15.81
CA LEU A 322 18.26 0.95 -16.56
C LEU A 322 17.74 2.06 -15.64
N ILE A 323 17.04 1.68 -14.55
CA ILE A 323 16.55 2.62 -13.54
C ILE A 323 17.72 3.35 -12.87
N THR A 324 18.78 2.65 -12.49
CA THR A 324 19.95 3.28 -11.85
C THR A 324 20.61 4.30 -12.77
N LEU A 325 20.82 3.91 -14.03
CA LEU A 325 21.45 4.76 -15.03
C LEU A 325 20.61 6.03 -15.22
N PHE A 326 19.32 5.89 -15.46
CA PHE A 326 18.46 7.01 -15.83
C PHE A 326 17.97 7.87 -14.67
N SER A 327 17.72 7.28 -13.50
CA SER A 327 17.14 7.98 -12.35
C SER A 327 18.19 8.51 -11.37
N LEU A 328 19.42 7.98 -11.41
CA LEU A 328 20.51 8.40 -10.51
C LEU A 328 21.73 8.89 -11.27
N VAL A 329 22.29 8.08 -12.18
CA VAL A 329 23.56 8.40 -12.85
C VAL A 329 23.42 9.61 -13.78
N PHE A 330 22.39 9.65 -14.62
CA PHE A 330 22.17 10.79 -15.52
C PHE A 330 21.90 12.12 -14.79
N PRO A 331 20.99 12.18 -13.79
CA PRO A 331 20.73 13.42 -13.04
C PRO A 331 21.94 13.92 -12.24
N THR A 332 22.71 13.02 -11.62
CA THR A 332 23.96 13.37 -10.92
C THR A 332 25.03 13.88 -11.89
N LEU A 333 25.28 13.17 -12.99
CA LEU A 333 26.24 13.60 -14.02
C LEU A 333 25.86 14.95 -14.62
N LYS A 334 24.58 15.17 -14.92
CA LYS A 334 24.08 16.45 -15.45
C LYS A 334 24.37 17.61 -14.50
N THR A 335 24.03 17.45 -13.22
CA THR A 335 24.25 18.51 -12.22
C THR A 335 25.73 18.75 -11.97
N LEU A 336 26.57 17.71 -11.88
CA LEU A 336 28.02 17.85 -11.75
C LEU A 336 28.67 18.47 -13.01
N ALA A 337 28.21 18.09 -14.20
CA ALA A 337 28.70 18.64 -15.47
C ALA A 337 28.43 20.15 -15.57
N SER A 338 27.31 20.64 -15.04
CA SER A 338 27.01 22.08 -15.00
C SER A 338 28.08 22.88 -14.23
N LEU A 339 28.55 22.33 -13.11
CA LEU A 339 29.59 22.92 -12.28
C LEU A 339 30.97 22.87 -12.96
N LEU A 340 31.32 21.72 -13.53
CA LEU A 340 32.58 21.51 -14.26
C LEU A 340 32.68 22.39 -15.51
N TYR A 341 31.58 22.53 -16.26
CA TYR A 341 31.52 23.37 -17.45
C TYR A 341 31.76 24.86 -17.14
N TYR A 342 31.33 25.31 -15.96
CA TYR A 342 31.53 26.70 -15.53
C TYR A 342 32.98 26.98 -15.10
N ARG A 343 33.62 26.06 -14.36
CA ARG A 343 35.01 26.20 -13.89
C ARG A 343 36.07 26.04 -14.99
N ALA A 344 35.75 25.42 -16.11
CA ALA A 344 36.70 25.24 -17.20
C ALA A 344 37.09 26.59 -17.86
N PRO A 345 38.38 26.98 -17.89
CA PRO A 345 38.83 28.26 -18.46
C PRO A 345 38.48 28.39 -19.94
N VAL A 346 38.02 29.58 -20.33
CA VAL A 346 37.71 29.95 -21.72
C VAL A 346 39.05 30.04 -22.49
N GLY A 347 39.33 29.09 -23.39
CA GLY A 347 40.55 29.14 -24.23
C GLY A 347 41.23 27.80 -24.54
N THR A 348 40.94 26.71 -23.82
CA THR A 348 41.46 25.36 -24.14
C THR A 348 40.46 24.57 -24.98
N GLU A 349 40.47 24.80 -26.28
CA GLU A 349 39.69 24.06 -27.27
C GLU A 349 40.47 22.82 -27.71
N GLY A 350 39.92 21.60 -27.49
CA GLY A 350 40.54 20.40 -28.07
C GLY A 350 40.26 19.02 -27.46
N GLY A 351 39.46 18.88 -26.38
CA GLY A 351 39.24 17.57 -25.74
C GLY A 351 37.81 17.03 -25.90
N ALA A 352 37.65 15.74 -26.25
CA ALA A 352 36.36 15.03 -26.28
C ALA A 352 35.58 15.16 -24.95
N TRP A 353 36.30 15.24 -23.84
CA TRP A 353 35.77 15.53 -22.50
C TRP A 353 34.94 16.82 -22.43
N ARG A 354 35.38 17.90 -23.08
CA ARG A 354 34.67 19.19 -23.03
C ARG A 354 33.39 19.18 -23.88
N SER A 355 33.36 18.39 -24.96
CA SER A 355 32.14 18.16 -25.75
C SER A 355 31.10 17.35 -24.97
N ILE A 356 31.52 16.32 -24.22
CA ILE A 356 30.64 15.54 -23.35
C ILE A 356 30.09 16.43 -22.22
N VAL A 357 30.97 17.17 -21.52
CA VAL A 357 30.55 18.07 -20.43
C VAL A 357 29.64 19.18 -20.95
N ARG A 358 29.92 19.77 -22.12
CA ARG A 358 29.05 20.77 -22.78
C ARG A 358 27.71 20.17 -23.19
N PHE A 359 27.69 18.93 -23.68
CA PHE A 359 26.46 18.21 -24.04
C PHE A 359 25.58 17.99 -22.80
N PHE A 360 26.15 17.44 -21.72
CA PHE A 360 25.41 17.21 -20.47
C PHE A 360 24.94 18.51 -19.83
N ALA A 361 25.77 19.56 -19.82
CA ALA A 361 25.42 20.83 -19.19
C ALA A 361 24.39 21.68 -19.97
N LEU A 362 24.46 21.72 -21.32
CA LEU A 362 23.65 22.64 -22.14
C LEU A 362 22.63 21.96 -23.05
N ARG A 363 22.87 20.72 -23.51
CA ARG A 363 21.96 20.03 -24.45
C ARG A 363 21.05 19.00 -23.77
N SER A 364 21.50 18.37 -22.67
CA SER A 364 20.67 17.43 -21.91
C SER A 364 19.51 18.09 -21.15
N GLY A 365 19.47 19.42 -21.09
CA GLY A 365 18.34 20.21 -20.57
C GLY A 365 17.02 19.87 -21.24
N LYS A 366 17.04 19.69 -22.57
CA LYS A 366 15.86 19.49 -23.41
C LYS A 366 15.25 18.09 -23.31
N TRP A 367 15.98 17.13 -22.76
CA TRP A 367 15.59 15.72 -22.65
C TRP A 367 15.79 15.26 -21.20
N SER A 368 15.24 16.03 -20.25
CA SER A 368 15.48 15.76 -18.83
C SER A 368 14.78 14.47 -18.42
N MET A 369 15.54 13.38 -18.35
CA MET A 369 15.03 12.07 -17.96
C MET A 369 14.42 12.04 -16.55
N ALA A 370 14.89 12.92 -15.67
CA ALA A 370 14.31 13.07 -14.35
C ALA A 370 12.86 13.58 -14.39
N ASP A 371 12.48 14.39 -15.38
CA ASP A 371 11.11 14.84 -15.59
C ASP A 371 10.21 13.67 -16.05
N VAL A 372 10.71 12.86 -17.00
CA VAL A 372 10.03 11.63 -17.43
C VAL A 372 9.78 10.68 -16.26
N LEU A 373 10.73 10.57 -15.32
CA LEU A 373 10.56 9.75 -14.13
C LEU A 373 9.47 10.29 -13.20
N VAL A 374 9.41 11.60 -12.96
CA VAL A 374 8.33 12.22 -12.17
C VAL A 374 6.98 11.88 -12.79
N VAL A 375 6.85 12.05 -14.11
CA VAL A 375 5.61 11.72 -14.83
C VAL A 375 5.28 10.23 -14.73
N ALA A 376 6.29 9.35 -14.84
CA ALA A 376 6.10 7.91 -14.72
C ALA A 376 5.61 7.50 -13.33
N VAL A 377 6.21 8.03 -12.25
CA VAL A 377 5.77 7.78 -10.87
C VAL A 377 4.36 8.33 -10.64
N PHE A 378 4.05 9.50 -11.19
CA PHE A 378 2.72 10.09 -11.09
C PHE A 378 1.63 9.28 -11.83
N MET A 379 1.94 8.79 -13.04
CA MET A 379 1.03 7.92 -13.79
C MET A 379 0.87 6.55 -13.12
N ALA A 380 1.95 6.01 -12.54
CA ALA A 380 1.88 4.80 -11.72
C ALA A 380 0.99 5.01 -10.50
N PHE A 381 1.12 6.15 -9.80
CA PHE A 381 0.24 6.52 -8.69
C PHE A 381 -1.23 6.54 -9.11
N ILE A 382 -1.60 7.29 -10.15
CA ILE A 382 -2.99 7.34 -10.65
C ILE A 382 -3.48 5.95 -11.07
N GLY A 383 -2.62 5.16 -11.71
CA GLY A 383 -2.95 3.81 -12.16
C GLY A 383 -3.22 2.85 -11.00
N PHE A 384 -2.36 2.84 -9.97
CA PHE A 384 -2.55 2.01 -8.78
C PHE A 384 -3.74 2.47 -7.96
N ASP A 385 -3.92 3.77 -7.77
CA ASP A 385 -5.04 4.36 -7.04
C ASP A 385 -6.38 3.93 -7.66
N GLY A 386 -6.55 4.16 -8.98
CA GLY A 386 -7.77 3.76 -9.68
C GLY A 386 -7.98 2.24 -9.76
N LEU A 387 -6.89 1.46 -9.93
CA LEU A 387 -6.99 0.00 -9.99
C LEU A 387 -7.39 -0.58 -8.62
N ILE A 388 -6.74 -0.15 -7.54
CA ILE A 388 -7.03 -0.63 -6.19
C ILE A 388 -8.47 -0.27 -5.81
N ASP A 389 -8.91 0.96 -6.06
CA ASP A 389 -10.29 1.37 -5.83
C ASP A 389 -11.30 0.47 -6.57
N SER A 390 -11.04 0.17 -7.85
CA SER A 390 -11.94 -0.67 -8.65
C SER A 390 -12.01 -2.13 -8.15
N GLN A 391 -10.88 -2.68 -7.72
CA GLN A 391 -10.81 -4.05 -7.19
C GLN A 391 -11.46 -4.13 -5.82
N LEU A 392 -11.20 -3.15 -4.95
CA LEU A 392 -11.80 -3.06 -3.63
C LEU A 392 -13.32 -2.88 -3.71
N LEU A 393 -13.82 -2.06 -4.63
CA LEU A 393 -15.27 -1.92 -4.87
C LEU A 393 -15.92 -3.23 -5.34
N THR A 394 -15.19 -4.02 -6.14
CA THR A 394 -15.65 -5.35 -6.56
C THR A 394 -15.72 -6.31 -5.37
N LEU A 395 -14.71 -6.27 -4.49
CA LEU A 395 -14.64 -7.06 -3.26
C LEU A 395 -15.68 -6.65 -2.21
N ALA A 396 -15.99 -5.35 -2.11
CA ALA A 396 -17.04 -4.81 -1.24
C ALA A 396 -18.46 -5.18 -1.70
N GLY A 397 -18.59 -5.93 -2.81
CA GLY A 397 -19.85 -6.47 -3.28
C GLY A 397 -20.65 -5.46 -4.09
N GLY A 398 -20.19 -5.13 -5.30
CA GLY A 398 -21.03 -4.43 -6.27
C GLY A 398 -22.39 -5.13 -6.46
N GLN A 399 -23.52 -4.41 -6.36
CA GLN A 399 -24.94 -4.78 -6.59
C GLN A 399 -25.48 -6.16 -6.10
N THR A 400 -24.65 -7.03 -5.52
CA THR A 400 -24.97 -8.46 -5.29
C THR A 400 -24.57 -8.98 -3.91
N ALA A 401 -23.99 -8.13 -3.05
CA ALA A 401 -23.83 -8.51 -1.64
C ALA A 401 -25.20 -8.69 -0.97
N PRO A 402 -25.41 -9.77 -0.19
CA PRO A 402 -26.61 -9.92 0.63
C PRO A 402 -26.69 -8.75 1.62
N ALA A 403 -27.90 -8.24 1.88
CA ALA A 403 -28.15 -7.07 2.75
C ALA A 403 -27.63 -7.20 4.20
N SER A 404 -27.11 -8.37 4.57
CA SER A 404 -26.54 -8.69 5.87
C SER A 404 -25.01 -8.66 5.93
N LEU A 405 -24.31 -8.40 4.81
CA LEU A 405 -22.85 -8.31 4.74
C LEU A 405 -22.47 -6.87 4.34
N ASP A 406 -21.84 -6.14 5.26
CA ASP A 406 -21.32 -4.80 5.05
C ASP A 406 -19.79 -4.84 5.02
N VAL A 407 -19.20 -4.40 3.91
CA VAL A 407 -17.75 -4.42 3.69
C VAL A 407 -17.31 -3.02 3.28
N LEU A 408 -16.59 -2.37 4.19
CA LEU A 408 -15.97 -1.08 3.97
C LEU A 408 -14.50 -1.27 3.62
N THR A 409 -14.14 -0.96 2.38
CA THR A 409 -12.75 -0.98 1.90
C THR A 409 -12.19 0.44 1.78
N THR A 410 -10.89 0.60 1.95
CA THR A 410 -10.21 1.89 1.78
C THR A 410 -8.89 1.72 1.04
N ASN A 411 -8.62 2.64 0.12
CA ASN A 411 -7.34 2.79 -0.55
C ASN A 411 -6.53 3.89 0.14
N GLY A 412 -5.32 3.54 0.58
CA GLY A 412 -4.37 4.45 1.24
C GLY A 412 -3.19 4.83 0.36
N THR A 413 -3.27 4.62 -0.96
CA THR A 413 -2.19 4.95 -1.88
C THR A 413 -1.87 6.44 -1.84
N ARG A 414 -0.60 6.79 -1.63
CA ARG A 414 -0.16 8.19 -1.53
C ARG A 414 1.24 8.42 -2.05
N LEU A 415 1.46 9.63 -2.55
CA LEU A 415 2.79 10.15 -2.84
C LEU A 415 3.48 10.57 -1.55
N SER A 416 4.69 10.09 -1.33
CA SER A 416 5.45 10.35 -0.10
C SER A 416 6.45 11.49 -0.27
N ILE A 417 7.10 11.87 0.83
CA ILE A 417 7.99 13.04 0.89
C ILE A 417 9.14 12.94 -0.14
N GLY A 418 9.67 11.74 -0.40
CA GLY A 418 10.75 11.54 -1.37
C GLY A 418 10.38 11.96 -2.79
N PHE A 419 9.12 11.75 -3.20
CA PHE A 419 8.62 12.22 -4.50
C PHE A 419 8.71 13.75 -4.62
N PHE A 420 8.23 14.48 -3.61
CA PHE A 420 8.25 15.94 -3.61
C PHE A 420 9.68 16.52 -3.55
N MET A 421 10.59 15.84 -2.85
CA MET A 421 12.02 16.22 -2.81
C MET A 421 12.67 16.02 -4.18
N PHE A 422 12.38 14.91 -4.85
CA PHE A 422 12.86 14.65 -6.20
C PHE A 422 12.28 15.63 -7.23
N LEU A 423 10.99 15.94 -7.15
CA LEU A 423 10.36 16.97 -7.98
C LEU A 423 11.03 18.33 -7.79
N SER A 424 11.31 18.71 -6.54
CA SER A 424 12.01 19.95 -6.21
C SER A 424 13.42 19.98 -6.79
N PHE A 425 14.12 18.84 -6.79
CA PHE A 425 15.40 18.69 -7.47
C PHE A 425 15.26 18.92 -8.98
N VAL A 426 14.25 18.33 -9.64
CA VAL A 426 14.04 18.51 -11.10
C VAL A 426 13.86 19.99 -11.42
N LEU A 427 12.99 20.68 -10.70
CA LEU A 427 12.77 22.12 -10.85
C LEU A 427 14.05 22.92 -10.58
N GLY A 428 14.76 22.63 -9.49
CA GLY A 428 16.03 23.27 -9.15
C GLY A 428 17.08 23.08 -10.26
N SER A 429 17.22 21.87 -10.80
CA SER A 429 18.18 21.57 -11.87
C SER A 429 17.86 22.32 -13.18
N LEU A 430 16.58 22.54 -13.50
CA LEU A 430 16.14 23.34 -14.63
C LEU A 430 16.47 24.82 -14.43
N THR A 431 16.25 25.36 -13.23
CA THR A 431 16.64 26.75 -12.92
C THR A 431 18.14 26.97 -13.03
N ILE A 432 18.97 26.02 -12.56
CA ILE A 432 20.44 26.09 -12.73
C ILE A 432 20.82 26.10 -14.21
N SER A 433 20.19 25.24 -15.01
CA SER A 433 20.48 25.14 -16.46
C SER A 433 20.14 26.43 -17.20
N THR A 434 18.96 27.02 -16.93
CA THR A 434 18.55 28.28 -17.58
C THR A 434 19.41 29.48 -17.16
N LEU A 435 19.86 29.53 -15.90
CA LEU A 435 20.80 30.55 -15.44
C LEU A 435 22.15 30.44 -16.14
N LEU A 436 22.66 29.22 -16.33
CA LEU A 436 23.93 28.97 -17.00
C LEU A 436 23.89 29.35 -18.49
N GLU A 437 22.77 29.11 -19.16
CA GLU A 437 22.54 29.55 -20.54
C GLU A 437 22.47 31.08 -20.64
N ALA A 438 21.78 31.75 -19.72
CA ALA A 438 21.63 33.20 -19.71
C ALA A 438 22.96 33.96 -19.51
N ASP A 439 23.89 33.44 -18.70
CA ASP A 439 25.22 34.07 -18.47
C ASP A 439 26.13 33.98 -19.71
N ARG A 440 26.00 32.90 -20.48
CA ARG A 440 26.89 32.59 -21.61
C ARG A 440 26.32 32.98 -22.97
N ALA A 441 25.07 33.43 -23.05
CA ALA A 441 24.52 34.01 -24.26
C ALA A 441 25.31 35.29 -24.64
N PRO A 442 26.00 35.32 -25.79
CA PRO A 442 26.71 36.53 -26.22
C PRO A 442 25.70 37.65 -26.45
N SER A 443 26.05 38.87 -26.04
CA SER A 443 25.28 40.09 -26.24
C SER A 443 25.22 40.53 -27.72
N SER A 444 24.73 39.68 -28.62
CA SER A 444 24.71 39.93 -30.07
C SER A 444 23.41 40.58 -30.56
N SER A 445 22.78 41.46 -29.77
CA SER A 445 21.60 42.22 -30.23
C SER A 445 21.60 43.71 -29.87
N LYS A 446 22.73 44.27 -29.41
CA LYS A 446 22.83 45.70 -29.12
C LYS A 446 24.10 46.32 -29.70
N LEU A 447 24.26 46.31 -31.02
CA LEU A 447 25.12 47.28 -31.72
C LEU A 447 24.76 47.38 -33.22
N ASN A 448 23.92 48.37 -33.53
CA ASN A 448 23.84 49.21 -34.75
C ASN A 448 22.38 49.46 -35.18
N PRO A 449 21.86 50.69 -35.04
CA PRO A 449 20.88 51.18 -36.01
C PRO A 449 21.62 51.41 -37.32
N GLU A 450 21.20 50.75 -38.40
CA GLU A 450 21.66 51.07 -39.75
C GLU A 450 21.48 52.57 -40.03
N PRO A 451 22.51 53.28 -40.52
CA PRO A 451 22.32 54.62 -41.03
C PRO A 451 21.72 54.54 -42.44
N ASN A 452 20.45 54.94 -42.54
CA ASN A 452 19.83 55.64 -43.66
C ASN A 452 20.53 55.50 -45.03
N ARG A 453 20.14 54.52 -45.85
CA ARG A 453 20.41 54.54 -47.29
C ARG A 453 19.33 55.37 -47.99
N ALA A 454 19.74 56.53 -48.52
CA ALA A 454 18.95 57.38 -49.39
C ALA A 454 18.50 56.62 -50.67
N PRO A 455 17.34 56.99 -51.27
CA PRO A 455 16.85 56.37 -52.48
C PRO A 455 17.66 56.84 -53.71
N ASN A 456 18.10 55.88 -54.52
CA ASN A 456 18.82 56.09 -55.78
C ASN A 456 17.91 56.76 -56.83
N PRO A 457 18.27 57.92 -57.42
CA PRO A 457 17.48 58.59 -58.44
C PRO A 457 18.03 58.27 -59.82
N GLU A 458 17.65 57.15 -60.43
CA GLU A 458 17.92 56.95 -61.86
C GLU A 458 17.00 55.87 -62.47
N ARG A 459 15.75 56.26 -62.75
CA ARG A 459 14.90 55.60 -63.74
C ARG A 459 13.86 56.57 -64.29
N THR A 460 14.27 57.40 -65.23
CA THR A 460 13.42 57.95 -66.29
C THR A 460 14.31 58.56 -67.37
N ARG A 461 14.47 57.85 -68.49
CA ARG A 461 14.70 58.40 -69.84
C ARG A 461 14.55 57.27 -70.88
N GLU A 462 13.32 57.10 -71.37
CA GLU A 462 13.09 57.00 -72.82
C GLU A 462 13.34 58.40 -73.43
N PRO A 463 13.61 58.62 -74.75
CA PRO A 463 13.04 57.88 -75.89
C PRO A 463 13.91 57.68 -77.16
N GLY A 464 13.42 56.84 -78.09
CA GLY A 464 13.27 57.20 -79.50
C GLY A 464 14.25 56.62 -80.55
N ALA A 465 13.81 55.58 -81.26
CA ALA A 465 13.80 55.47 -82.74
C ALA A 465 12.92 54.29 -83.15
#